data_AF-A0A1H4BEE5-F1
#
_entry.id   AF-A0A1H4BEE5-F1
#
_cell.length_a   1.000
_cell.length_b   1.000
_cell.length_c   1.000
_cell.angle_alpha   90.00
_cell.angle_beta   90.00
_cell.angle_gamma   90.00
#
_symmetry.space_group_name_H-M   'P 1'
#
loop_
_entity.id
_entity.type
_entity.pdbx_description
1 polymer ?
#
loop_
_entity_poly.entity_id
_entity_poly.type
_entity_poly.pdbx_seq_one_letter_code
_entity_poly.pdbx_strand_id
1 'polypeptide(L)' 'MNVQAYRRAGLAQDFGTILGPIRALRAHVEDWARRREAYHETLAELSALSDRDLADIGFHRSDLPRVAREAAALS' A
#
# COMPACT_ATOMS: atom_id res chain seq x y z
N MET A 1 -39.31 42.68 -14.51
CA MET A 1 -39.20 41.32 -13.92
C MET A 1 -37.94 40.68 -14.48
N ASN A 2 -36.83 40.66 -13.73
CA ASN A 2 -35.52 40.24 -14.24
C ASN A 2 -35.26 38.77 -13.90
N VAL A 3 -35.14 37.92 -14.92
CA VAL A 3 -35.03 36.45 -14.81
C VAL A 3 -33.58 35.96 -14.73
N GLN A 4 -32.61 36.83 -14.42
CA GLN A 4 -31.17 36.55 -14.54
C GLN A 4 -30.54 35.84 -13.33
N ALA A 5 -31.33 35.30 -12.40
CA ALA A 5 -30.81 34.81 -11.11
C ALA A 5 -30.94 33.28 -10.90
N TYR A 6 -31.13 32.48 -11.94
CA TYR A 6 -31.04 31.01 -11.81
C TYR A 6 -29.64 30.50 -12.18
N ARG A 7 -28.75 30.53 -11.18
CA ARG A 7 -27.82 29.45 -10.85
C ARG A 7 -27.07 28.80 -12.04
N ARG A 8 -26.12 29.51 -12.64
CA ARG A 8 -25.07 28.92 -13.49
C ARG A 8 -23.88 28.41 -12.66
N ALA A 9 -24.11 27.47 -11.75
CA ALA A 9 -23.02 26.86 -10.96
C ALA A 9 -23.41 25.52 -10.32
N GLY A 10 -23.97 24.57 -11.09
CA GLY A 10 -24.50 23.33 -10.51
C GLY A 10 -24.26 22.04 -11.28
N LEU A 11 -23.34 22.01 -12.25
CA LEU A 11 -23.06 20.78 -13.02
C LEU A 11 -21.57 20.44 -13.10
N ALA A 12 -20.67 21.41 -12.92
CA ALA A 12 -19.23 21.17 -13.01
C ALA A 12 -18.57 20.79 -11.66
N GLN A 13 -19.23 21.07 -10.51
CA GLN A 13 -18.67 20.76 -9.19
C GLN A 13 -18.94 19.30 -8.74
N ASP A 14 -20.01 18.68 -9.22
CA ASP A 14 -20.49 17.39 -8.68
C ASP A 14 -19.73 16.17 -9.21
N PHE A 15 -19.26 16.19 -10.47
CA PHE A 15 -18.53 15.06 -11.05
C PHE A 15 -17.19 14.77 -10.34
N GLY A 16 -16.51 15.80 -9.82
CA GLY A 16 -15.26 15.65 -9.08
C GLY A 16 -15.44 14.96 -7.72
N THR A 17 -16.56 15.22 -7.06
CA THR A 17 -16.90 14.65 -5.74
C THR A 17 -17.25 13.16 -5.84
N ILE A 18 -17.92 12.74 -6.93
CA ILE A 18 -18.31 11.33 -7.14
C ILE A 18 -17.12 10.43 -7.52
N LEU A 19 -16.13 10.96 -8.24
CA LEU A 19 -14.94 10.20 -8.68
C LEU A 19 -13.74 10.30 -7.72
N GLY A 20 -13.76 11.24 -6.77
CA GLY A 20 -12.72 11.41 -5.75
C GLY A 20 -12.35 10.13 -4.97
N PRO A 21 -13.32 9.31 -4.50
CA PRO A 21 -13.06 8.10 -3.73
C PRO A 21 -12.23 7.04 -4.48
N ILE A 22 -12.36 6.95 -5.80
CA ILE A 22 -11.62 5.98 -6.62
C ILE A 22 -10.12 6.29 -6.62
N ARG A 23 -9.75 7.59 -6.61
CA ARG A 23 -8.35 8.00 -6.56
C ARG A 23 -7.71 7.69 -5.21
N ALA A 24 -8.45 7.91 -4.12
CA ALA A 24 -8.01 7.54 -2.77
C ALA A 24 -7.84 6.01 -2.65
N LEU A 25 -8.82 5.24 -3.13
CA LEU A 25 -8.75 3.78 -3.16
C LEU A 25 -7.51 3.27 -3.91
N ARG A 26 -7.22 3.83 -5.09
CA ARG A 26 -6.04 3.47 -5.86
C ARG A 26 -4.75 3.71 -5.07
N ALA A 27 -4.62 4.87 -4.43
CA ALA A 27 -3.46 5.17 -3.60
C ALA A 27 -3.29 4.18 -2.45
N HIS A 28 -4.38 3.75 -1.81
CA HIS A 28 -4.35 2.73 -0.77
C HIS A 28 -3.95 1.35 -1.29
N VAL A 29 -4.44 0.95 -2.47
CA VAL A 29 -4.09 -0.32 -3.11
C VAL A 29 -2.62 -0.34 -3.53
N GLU A 30 -2.13 0.75 -4.13
CA GLU A 30 -0.72 0.88 -4.51
C GLU A 30 0.19 0.77 -3.29
N ASP A 31 -0.18 1.41 -2.18
CA ASP A 31 0.60 1.35 -0.96
C ASP A 31 0.61 -0.05 -0.32
N TRP A 32 -0.55 -0.71 -0.29
CA TRP A 32 -0.64 -2.10 0.18
C TRP A 32 0.17 -3.06 -0.70
N ALA A 33 0.09 -2.91 -2.02
CA ALA A 33 0.83 -3.74 -2.96
C ALA A 33 2.35 -3.59 -2.78
N ARG A 34 2.86 -2.36 -2.65
CA ARG A 34 4.29 -2.10 -2.39
C ARG A 34 4.79 -2.80 -1.13
N ARG A 35 4.05 -2.70 -0.02
CA ARG A 35 4.43 -3.37 1.24
C ARG A 35 4.40 -4.89 1.08
N ARG A 36 3.43 -5.41 0.34
CA ARG A 36 3.32 -6.85 0.09
C ARG A 36 4.47 -7.38 -0.76
N GLU A 37 4.87 -6.63 -1.78
CA GLU A 37 6.04 -6.92 -2.61
C GLU A 37 7.32 -6.96 -1.78
N ALA A 38 7.59 -5.90 -1.00
CA ALA A 38 8.77 -5.83 -0.12
C ALA A 38 8.84 -7.01 0.87
N TYR A 39 7.70 -7.42 1.43
CA TYR A 39 7.63 -8.62 2.28
C TYR A 39 8.07 -9.89 1.53
N HIS A 40 7.54 -10.10 0.32
CA HIS A 40 7.82 -11.31 -0.44
C HIS A 40 9.26 -11.35 -0.93
N GLU A 41 9.80 -10.22 -1.36
CA GLU A 41 11.20 -10.04 -1.74
C GLU A 41 12.13 -10.37 -0.56
N THR A 42 11.93 -9.69 0.58
CA THR A 42 12.75 -9.93 1.79
C THR A 42 12.66 -11.39 2.26
N LEU A 43 11.46 -11.97 2.25
CA LEU A 43 11.28 -13.36 2.64
C LEU A 43 11.98 -14.31 1.68
N ALA A 44 11.95 -14.05 0.38
CA ALA A 44 12.63 -14.88 -0.62
C ALA A 44 14.15 -14.81 -0.45
N GLU A 45 14.71 -13.61 -0.27
CA GLU A 45 16.14 -13.40 -0.01
C GLU A 45 16.60 -14.13 1.26
N LEU A 46 15.89 -13.93 2.37
CA LEU A 46 16.20 -14.59 3.64
C LEU A 46 16.03 -16.10 3.55
N SER A 47 15.03 -16.59 2.81
CA SER A 47 14.79 -18.03 2.64
C SER A 47 15.85 -18.70 1.77
N ALA A 48 16.50 -17.94 0.88
CA ALA A 48 17.60 -18.41 0.05
C ALA A 48 18.90 -18.60 0.83
N LEU A 49 19.04 -17.98 2.01
CA LEU A 49 20.18 -18.21 2.91
C LEU A 49 20.17 -19.64 3.49
N SER A 50 21.36 -20.17 3.72
CA SER A 50 21.50 -21.47 4.39
C SER A 50 21.21 -21.37 5.88
N ASP A 51 20.92 -22.50 6.52
CA ASP A 51 20.69 -22.53 7.98
C ASP A 51 21.91 -22.04 8.77
N ARG A 52 23.11 -22.22 8.21
CA ARG A 52 24.35 -21.73 8.80
C ARG A 52 24.46 -20.21 8.68
N ASP A 53 24.21 -19.65 7.50
CA ASP A 53 24.28 -18.20 7.29
C ASP A 53 23.27 -17.49 8.21
N LEU A 54 22.07 -18.06 8.36
CA LEU A 54 21.05 -17.59 9.29
C LEU A 54 21.51 -17.70 10.76
N ALA A 55 22.11 -18.83 11.15
CA ALA A 55 22.63 -19.02 12.51
C ALA A 55 23.79 -18.07 12.82
N ASP A 56 24.66 -17.78 11.85
CA ASP A 56 25.80 -16.88 12.00
C ASP A 56 25.35 -15.44 12.30
N ILE A 57 24.18 -15.03 11.78
CA ILE A 57 23.54 -13.74 12.09
C ILE A 57 22.49 -13.84 13.22
N GLY A 58 22.34 -15.00 13.85
CA GLY A 58 21.48 -15.21 15.01
C GLY A 58 19.98 -15.35 14.71
N PHE A 59 19.58 -15.77 13.51
CA PHE A 59 18.19 -15.99 13.12
C PHE A 59 17.87 -17.47 12.88
N HIS A 60 16.63 -17.86 13.16
CA HIS A 60 16.07 -19.14 12.72
C HIS A 60 15.10 -18.95 11.53
N ARG A 61 14.85 -20.01 10.76
CA ARG A 61 13.87 -19.98 9.66
C ARG A 61 12.46 -19.54 10.11
N SER A 62 12.10 -19.83 11.36
CA SER A 62 10.84 -19.40 11.96
C SER A 62 10.75 -17.89 12.23
N ASP A 63 11.89 -17.19 12.30
CA ASP A 63 11.94 -15.74 12.49
C ASP A 63 11.73 -14.96 11.19
N LEU A 64 12.06 -15.56 10.04
CA LEU A 64 12.04 -14.86 8.74
C LEU A 64 10.69 -14.23 8.41
N PRO A 65 9.53 -14.89 8.64
CA PRO A 65 8.23 -14.26 8.39
C PRO A 65 7.96 -13.04 9.26
N ARG A 66 8.51 -13.00 10.49
CA ARG A 66 8.40 -11.86 11.39
C ARG A 66 9.30 -10.73 10.93
N VAL A 67 10.57 -11.01 10.62
CA VAL A 67 11.54 -10.02 10.13
C VAL A 67 11.08 -9.42 8.80
N ALA A 68 10.60 -10.23 7.86
CA ALA A 68 10.07 -9.75 6.59
C ALA A 68 8.84 -8.84 6.77
N ARG A 69 8.00 -9.10 7.79
CA ARG A 69 6.86 -8.22 8.14
C ARG A 69 7.32 -6.89 8.71
N GLU A 70 8.31 -6.91 9.61
CA GLU A 70 8.91 -5.70 10.20
C GLU A 70 9.56 -4.84 9.10
N ALA A 71 10.34 -5.45 8.21
CA ALA A 71 10.97 -4.77 7.07
C ALA A 71 9.96 -4.14 6.10
N ALA A 72 8.81 -4.80 5.88
CA ALA A 72 7.74 -4.32 5.03
C ALA A 72 6.76 -3.34 5.72
N ALA A 73 7.00 -2.97 6.98
CA ALA A 73 6.08 -2.18 7.80
C ALA A 73 4.64 -2.75 7.80
N LEU A 74 4.53 -4.08 7.89
CA LEU A 74 3.29 -4.85 8.00
C LEU A 74 2.95 -5.26 9.44
N SER A 75 3.69 -4.71 10.42
CA SER A 75 3.53 -4.92 11.87
C SER A 75 2.45 -4.02 12.47
#